data_AF-A0A1M3TDB8-F1
#
_entry.id   AF-A0A1M3TDB8-F1
#
_cell.length_a   1.000
_cell.length_b   1.000
_cell.length_c   1.000
_cell.angle_alpha   90.00
_cell.angle_beta   90.00
_cell.angle_gamma   90.00
#
_symmetry.space_group_name_H-M   'P 1'
#
loop_
_entity.id
_entity.type
_entity.pdbx_description
1 polymer ?
#
loop_
_entity_poly.entity_id
_entity_poly.type
_entity_poly.pdbx_seq_one_letter_code
_entity_poly.pdbx_strand_id
1 'polypeptide(L)'
;MPVLRPGKLKTIISATGALLLICTVYIYWAPPPASVVPSTAFEVPLAERQNAFWKVLNPILQGHAPNTPTPKRLADVSAVHFNATTTDSRPDLTIIEDGDLQAMEEAHAGYIEECRKSERLRPVHTPGTRGIVSTAGASYFPVFLSSLRMLRRLGSTLPVEVYMKDKSEYEKQICDEILPDLGARCLVLSDIVGKGAIEHYQLKIFAVLFSSFEEVIWMDADCFPLHKPEVLLESEPFSSKGLVTWPDFWISSASPLYFKISRQEMPALSERASSEAGVFLVSKKTHQLTLLLAAYYNYYGPSHYFRLLSQGAPGEGDKETFLHAATAVGEPFYAVSERVQAVGHTKPGGIAGSAMVQTDPAEDYALTSANKWRVKDESVAKAPHAFFIHANYPKFNPGEKVFGMKWETTPTLRPDGTDGRAWLAAETTVQRFGYDVEKAYWEEIKNISCDTAISFRTWERKDEICDRVESYWANVFAKPHDDDPKFTDES
;
A
#
# COMPACT_ATOMS: atom_id res chain seq x y z
N MET A 1 -6.36 72.76 3.57
CA MET A 1 -5.80 71.50 3.01
C MET A 1 -4.43 71.27 3.63
N PRO A 2 -4.17 70.16 4.34
CA PRO A 2 -2.86 69.95 4.95
C PRO A 2 -1.88 69.52 3.85
N VAL A 3 -0.84 70.33 3.64
CA VAL A 3 0.24 70.06 2.68
C VAL A 3 1.12 68.96 3.27
N LEU A 4 1.03 67.75 2.72
CA LEU A 4 1.92 66.65 3.07
C LEU A 4 3.37 67.03 2.69
N ARG A 5 4.27 67.08 3.67
CA ARG A 5 5.70 67.31 3.44
C ARG A 5 6.28 66.15 2.61
N PRO A 6 7.05 66.42 1.54
CA PRO A 6 7.52 65.40 0.58
C PRO A 6 8.38 64.28 1.22
N GLY A 7 9.01 64.53 2.37
CA GLY A 7 9.73 63.50 3.12
C GLY A 7 8.82 62.41 3.71
N LYS A 8 7.63 62.77 4.21
CA LYS A 8 6.68 61.77 4.77
C LYS A 8 6.09 60.87 3.68
N LEU A 9 5.89 61.40 2.47
CA LEU A 9 5.37 60.63 1.35
C LEU A 9 6.37 59.56 0.89
N LYS A 10 7.67 59.89 0.82
CA LYS A 10 8.72 58.91 0.50
C LYS A 10 8.82 57.81 1.55
N THR A 11 8.75 58.14 2.83
CA THR A 11 8.80 57.13 3.91
C THR A 11 7.58 56.20 3.88
N ILE A 12 6.38 56.74 3.61
CA ILE A 12 5.16 55.93 3.47
C ILE A 12 5.28 54.99 2.26
N ILE A 13 5.71 55.49 1.10
CA ILE A 13 5.85 54.66 -0.11
C ILE A 13 6.87 53.54 0.10
N SER A 14 8.02 53.83 0.73
CA SER A 14 9.02 52.80 1.02
C SER A 14 8.54 51.78 2.05
N ALA A 15 7.82 52.22 3.10
CA ALA A 15 7.26 51.31 4.10
C ALA A 15 6.17 50.40 3.50
N THR A 16 5.29 50.95 2.65
CA THR A 16 4.27 50.17 1.94
C THR A 16 4.90 49.20 0.95
N GLY A 17 5.96 49.60 0.23
CA GLY A 17 6.70 48.72 -0.67
C GLY A 17 7.39 47.56 0.05
N ALA A 18 8.02 47.83 1.20
CA ALA A 18 8.63 46.79 2.03
C ALA A 18 7.58 45.83 2.61
N LEU A 19 6.44 46.35 3.07
CA LEU A 19 5.35 45.53 3.60
C LEU A 19 4.76 44.61 2.52
N LEU A 20 4.55 45.15 1.30
CA LEU A 20 4.06 44.36 0.17
C LEU A 20 5.05 43.26 -0.21
N LEU A 21 6.35 43.54 -0.17
CA LEU A 21 7.39 42.57 -0.50
C LEU A 21 7.51 41.47 0.58
N ILE A 22 7.36 41.81 1.86
CA ILE A 22 7.29 40.84 2.96
C ILE A 22 6.02 39.99 2.82
N CYS A 23 4.87 40.60 2.51
CA CYS A 23 3.62 39.87 2.31
C CYS A 23 3.69 38.94 1.09
N THR A 24 4.28 39.35 -0.03
CA THR A 24 4.44 38.44 -1.18
C THR A 24 5.42 37.33 -0.86
N VAL A 25 6.56 37.60 -0.24
CA VAL A 25 7.48 36.53 0.19
C VAL A 25 6.75 35.58 1.15
N TYR A 26 6.02 36.08 2.15
CA TYR A 26 5.27 35.24 3.09
C TYR A 26 4.19 34.39 2.40
N ILE A 27 3.45 34.95 1.42
CA ILE A 27 2.43 34.22 0.66
C ILE A 27 3.04 33.15 -0.25
N TYR A 28 4.24 33.39 -0.80
CA TYR A 28 4.91 32.46 -1.72
C TYR A 28 5.87 31.47 -1.05
N TRP A 29 6.30 31.71 0.19
CA TRP A 29 7.20 30.83 0.96
C TRP A 29 6.54 30.12 2.14
N ALA A 30 5.34 30.54 2.58
CA ALA A 30 4.60 29.75 3.54
C ALA A 30 4.02 28.51 2.82
N PRO A 31 4.32 27.28 3.27
CA PRO A 31 3.62 26.11 2.78
C PRO A 31 2.11 26.32 3.02
N PRO A 32 1.24 25.99 2.05
CA PRO A 32 -0.18 26.14 2.25
C PRO A 32 -0.61 25.32 3.47
N PRO A 33 -1.47 25.86 4.36
CA PRO A 33 -2.06 25.03 5.40
C PRO A 33 -2.77 23.85 4.73
N ALA A 34 -2.72 22.68 5.37
CA ALA A 34 -3.15 21.38 4.85
C ALA A 34 -4.64 21.26 4.43
N SER A 35 -5.38 22.37 4.33
CA SER A 35 -6.82 22.40 4.09
C SER A 35 -7.29 23.39 3.01
N VAL A 36 -6.41 23.98 2.19
CA VAL A 36 -6.87 24.88 1.11
C VAL A 36 -7.14 24.06 -0.15
N VAL A 37 -8.40 23.67 -0.34
CA VAL A 37 -8.90 23.16 -1.62
C VAL A 37 -8.74 24.28 -2.68
N PRO A 38 -7.93 24.11 -3.73
CA PRO A 38 -7.85 25.08 -4.81
C PRO A 38 -9.25 25.23 -5.44
N SER A 39 -9.60 26.45 -5.86
CA SER A 39 -10.86 26.73 -6.56
C SER A 39 -11.02 25.79 -7.77
N THR A 40 -11.94 24.84 -7.67
CA THR A 40 -12.18 23.73 -8.60
C THR A 40 -12.88 24.14 -9.90
N ALA A 41 -13.11 25.44 -10.14
CA ALA A 41 -13.90 25.92 -11.27
C ALA A 41 -13.27 25.65 -12.66
N PHE A 42 -12.00 25.22 -12.71
CA PHE A 42 -11.26 25.00 -13.97
C PHE A 42 -10.49 23.65 -14.02
N GLU A 43 -10.65 22.77 -13.03
CA GLU A 43 -10.03 21.43 -13.14
C GLU A 43 -10.86 20.51 -14.03
N VAL A 44 -10.20 19.87 -14.99
CA VAL A 44 -10.81 18.80 -15.79
C VAL A 44 -11.27 17.68 -14.85
N PRO A 45 -12.54 17.23 -14.92
CA PRO A 45 -13.05 16.17 -14.06
C PRO A 45 -12.16 14.93 -14.08
N LEU A 46 -12.02 14.27 -12.93
CA LEU A 46 -11.16 13.08 -12.79
C LEU A 46 -11.48 12.01 -13.84
N ALA A 47 -12.77 11.73 -14.06
CA ALA A 47 -13.23 10.75 -15.05
C ALA A 47 -12.76 11.08 -16.47
N GLU A 48 -12.70 12.37 -16.85
CA GLU A 48 -12.20 12.78 -18.17
C GLU A 48 -10.69 12.58 -18.28
N ARG A 49 -9.92 12.91 -17.23
CA ARG A 49 -8.47 12.66 -17.17
C ARG A 49 -8.14 11.17 -17.23
N GLN A 50 -8.86 10.35 -16.48
CA GLN A 50 -8.72 8.90 -16.48
C GLN A 50 -8.97 8.31 -17.88
N ASN A 51 -10.08 8.70 -18.52
CA ASN A 51 -10.43 8.25 -19.86
C ASN A 51 -9.42 8.72 -20.91
N ALA A 52 -8.94 9.96 -20.82
CA ALA A 52 -7.92 10.49 -21.73
C ALA A 52 -6.60 9.73 -21.59
N PHE A 53 -6.18 9.45 -20.35
CA PHE A 53 -4.98 8.67 -20.07
C PHE A 53 -5.10 7.23 -20.60
N TRP A 54 -6.20 6.54 -20.32
CA TRP A 54 -6.40 5.15 -20.77
C TRP A 54 -6.48 5.01 -22.29
N LYS A 55 -7.10 5.97 -22.98
CA LYS A 55 -7.12 6.03 -24.46
C LYS A 55 -5.74 6.09 -25.09
N VAL A 56 -4.73 6.55 -24.36
CA VAL A 56 -3.33 6.59 -24.81
C VAL A 56 -2.57 5.37 -24.31
N LEU A 57 -2.71 5.02 -23.03
CA LEU A 57 -1.97 3.92 -22.42
C LEU A 57 -2.34 2.55 -23.02
N ASN A 58 -3.64 2.29 -23.22
CA ASN A 58 -4.07 0.97 -23.68
C ASN A 58 -3.51 0.59 -25.05
N PRO A 59 -3.54 1.46 -26.10
CA PRO A 59 -2.85 1.17 -27.35
C PRO A 59 -1.34 0.91 -27.20
N ILE A 60 -0.65 1.62 -26.30
CA ILE A 60 0.79 1.40 -26.04
C ILE A 60 1.00 0.02 -25.40
N LEU A 61 0.17 -0.36 -24.42
CA LEU A 61 0.19 -1.71 -23.84
C LEU A 61 0.01 -2.76 -24.94
N GLN A 62 -1.06 -2.67 -25.75
CA GLN A 62 -1.33 -3.64 -26.82
C GLN A 62 -0.22 -3.69 -27.88
N GLY A 63 0.32 -2.53 -28.25
CA GLY A 63 1.37 -2.41 -29.27
C GLY A 63 2.67 -3.10 -28.88
N HIS A 64 2.94 -3.20 -27.57
CA HIS A 64 4.12 -3.87 -27.01
C HIS A 64 3.75 -5.14 -26.25
N ALA A 65 2.68 -5.82 -26.63
CA ALA A 65 2.39 -7.13 -26.06
C ALA A 65 3.58 -8.09 -26.28
N PRO A 66 3.94 -8.95 -25.29
CA PRO A 66 5.03 -9.91 -25.45
C PRO A 66 4.88 -10.79 -26.71
N ASN A 67 3.65 -11.16 -27.07
CA ASN A 67 3.32 -11.99 -28.26
C ASN A 67 4.09 -13.32 -28.35
N THR A 68 4.55 -13.82 -27.21
CA THR A 68 5.23 -15.11 -27.05
C THR A 68 4.34 -16.09 -26.28
N PRO A 69 4.65 -17.40 -26.29
CA PRO A 69 4.10 -18.33 -25.34
C PRO A 69 4.39 -17.90 -23.89
N THR A 70 3.48 -18.24 -22.97
CA THR A 70 3.71 -18.06 -21.53
C THR A 70 5.00 -18.78 -21.09
N PRO A 71 5.90 -18.12 -20.33
CA PRO A 71 7.11 -18.73 -19.79
C PRO A 71 6.81 -20.03 -19.03
N LYS A 72 7.56 -21.09 -19.36
CA LYS A 72 7.38 -22.41 -18.74
C LYS A 72 8.08 -22.43 -17.39
N ARG A 73 7.36 -22.89 -16.37
CA ARG A 73 7.92 -23.07 -15.02
C ARG A 73 8.21 -24.55 -14.80
N LEU A 74 9.46 -24.88 -14.47
CA LEU A 74 9.89 -26.25 -14.18
C LEU A 74 9.35 -26.75 -12.84
N ALA A 75 9.38 -25.88 -11.84
CA ALA A 75 8.85 -26.09 -10.50
C ALA A 75 8.60 -24.74 -9.83
N ASP A 76 7.83 -24.74 -8.75
CA ASP A 76 7.60 -23.54 -7.94
C ASP A 76 8.81 -23.35 -7.00
N VAL A 77 9.27 -22.10 -6.85
CA VAL A 77 10.30 -21.76 -5.87
C VAL A 77 9.75 -21.99 -4.45
N SER A 78 10.50 -22.75 -3.65
CA SER A 78 10.16 -23.02 -2.25
C SER A 78 10.04 -21.74 -1.42
N ALA A 79 9.30 -21.80 -0.31
CA ALA A 79 9.17 -20.73 0.68
C ALA A 79 10.49 -20.54 1.47
N VAL A 80 11.48 -19.91 0.84
CA VAL A 80 12.79 -19.64 1.44
C VAL A 80 12.79 -18.24 2.06
N HIS A 81 12.99 -18.20 3.39
CA HIS A 81 13.12 -16.94 4.11
C HIS A 81 14.34 -16.14 3.65
N PHE A 82 14.20 -14.82 3.58
CA PHE A 82 15.30 -13.93 3.23
C PHE A 82 16.42 -13.96 4.27
N ASN A 83 17.67 -13.97 3.81
CA ASN A 83 18.85 -13.82 4.64
C ASN A 83 19.83 -12.83 4.01
N ALA A 84 20.05 -11.68 4.65
CA ALA A 84 20.95 -10.63 4.17
C ALA A 84 22.44 -11.00 4.16
N THR A 85 22.81 -12.19 4.67
CA THR A 85 24.20 -12.71 4.63
C THR A 85 24.34 -13.92 3.69
N THR A 86 23.28 -14.30 2.96
CA THR A 86 23.36 -15.44 2.05
C THR A 86 24.36 -15.22 0.92
N THR A 87 25.04 -16.30 0.54
CA THR A 87 25.86 -16.40 -0.68
C THR A 87 25.24 -17.33 -1.71
N ASP A 88 23.98 -17.75 -1.48
CA ASP A 88 23.27 -18.66 -2.36
C ASP A 88 23.00 -18.02 -3.72
N SER A 89 22.93 -18.86 -4.74
CA SER A 89 22.54 -18.43 -6.08
C SER A 89 21.03 -18.25 -6.17
N ARG A 90 20.61 -17.26 -6.95
CA ARG A 90 19.20 -17.02 -7.25
C ARG A 90 18.60 -18.23 -7.98
N PRO A 91 17.38 -18.69 -7.63
CA PRO A 91 16.73 -19.77 -8.35
C PRO A 91 16.53 -19.44 -9.84
N ASP A 92 16.70 -20.44 -10.70
CA ASP A 92 16.46 -20.35 -12.15
C ASP A 92 15.59 -21.53 -12.60
N LEU A 93 14.28 -21.36 -12.47
CA LEU A 93 13.27 -22.41 -12.71
C LEU A 93 12.32 -22.04 -13.85
N THR A 94 12.66 -21.03 -14.63
CA THR A 94 11.85 -20.53 -15.75
C THR A 94 12.56 -20.78 -17.08
N ILE A 95 11.83 -21.32 -18.05
CA ILE A 95 12.32 -21.58 -19.41
C ILE A 95 11.57 -20.71 -20.41
N ILE A 96 12.34 -20.04 -21.26
CA ILE A 96 11.88 -19.29 -22.44
C ILE A 96 12.84 -19.66 -23.58
N GLU A 97 12.30 -19.90 -24.78
CA GLU A 97 13.12 -20.15 -25.97
C GLU A 97 13.86 -18.87 -26.39
N ASP A 98 15.05 -18.98 -26.98
CA ASP A 98 15.89 -17.80 -27.29
C ASP A 98 15.18 -16.75 -28.16
N GLY A 99 14.39 -17.20 -29.15
CA GLY A 99 13.60 -16.29 -30.00
C GLY A 99 12.48 -15.57 -29.23
N ASP A 100 11.85 -16.25 -28.28
CA ASP A 100 10.82 -15.66 -27.42
C ASP A 100 11.46 -14.67 -26.43
N LEU A 101 12.64 -15.00 -25.89
CA LEU A 101 13.39 -14.12 -24.99
C LEU A 101 13.75 -12.81 -25.68
N GLN A 102 14.24 -12.88 -26.92
CA GLN A 102 14.54 -11.70 -27.72
C GLN A 102 13.28 -10.87 -28.00
N ALA A 103 12.17 -11.51 -28.39
CA ALA A 103 10.91 -10.82 -28.63
C ALA A 103 10.39 -10.09 -27.37
N MET A 104 10.50 -10.72 -26.19
CA MET A 104 10.13 -10.10 -24.93
C MET A 104 11.04 -8.91 -24.57
N GLU A 105 12.35 -9.03 -24.81
CA GLU A 105 13.31 -7.94 -24.61
C GLU A 105 12.99 -6.73 -25.52
N GLU A 106 12.66 -6.98 -26.79
CA GLU A 106 12.28 -5.94 -27.75
C GLU A 106 10.96 -5.26 -27.37
N ALA A 107 9.94 -6.04 -27.00
CA ALA A 107 8.65 -5.51 -26.54
C ALA A 107 8.80 -4.68 -25.26
N HIS A 108 9.58 -5.17 -24.29
CA HIS A 108 9.87 -4.44 -23.05
C HIS A 108 10.56 -3.10 -23.30
N ALA A 109 11.65 -3.12 -24.09
CA ALA A 109 12.38 -1.90 -24.43
C ALA A 109 11.53 -0.92 -25.26
N GLY A 110 10.74 -1.43 -26.20
CA GLY A 110 9.81 -0.65 -27.02
C GLY A 110 8.75 0.05 -26.17
N TYR A 111 8.15 -0.66 -25.20
CA TYR A 111 7.15 -0.10 -24.29
C TYR A 111 7.69 1.08 -23.48
N ILE A 112 8.88 0.91 -22.88
CA ILE A 112 9.53 1.97 -22.09
C ILE A 112 9.81 3.20 -22.97
N GLU A 113 10.34 2.98 -24.17
CA GLU A 113 10.71 4.06 -25.07
C GLU A 113 9.49 4.84 -25.58
N GLU A 114 8.40 4.14 -25.92
CA GLU A 114 7.16 4.79 -26.32
C GLU A 114 6.52 5.56 -25.15
N CYS A 115 6.53 4.99 -23.93
CA CYS A 115 6.07 5.69 -22.73
C CYS A 115 6.85 6.98 -22.48
N ARG A 116 8.20 6.94 -22.58
CA ARG A 116 9.07 8.11 -22.39
C ARG A 116 8.80 9.23 -23.40
N LYS A 117 8.55 8.87 -24.66
CA LYS A 117 8.33 9.82 -25.76
C LYS A 117 6.91 10.36 -25.83
N SER A 118 5.95 9.72 -25.16
CA SER A 118 4.54 10.07 -25.28
C SER A 118 4.16 11.31 -24.46
N GLU A 119 4.15 12.48 -25.11
CA GLU A 119 3.62 13.72 -24.52
C GLU A 119 2.11 13.67 -24.19
N ARG A 120 1.42 12.66 -24.73
CA ARG A 120 -0.02 12.44 -24.53
C ARG A 120 -0.33 11.64 -23.27
N LEU A 121 0.64 10.92 -22.69
CA LEU A 121 0.51 10.25 -21.39
C LEU A 121 0.63 11.27 -20.24
N ARG A 122 -0.38 12.13 -20.12
CA ARG A 122 -0.44 13.10 -19.01
C ARG A 122 -0.85 12.41 -17.72
N PRO A 123 -0.19 12.67 -16.58
CA PRO A 123 -0.58 12.09 -15.31
C PRO A 123 -2.04 12.39 -14.97
N VAL A 124 -2.75 11.40 -14.42
CA VAL A 124 -4.15 11.54 -14.02
C VAL A 124 -4.29 12.44 -12.78
N HIS A 125 -3.26 12.50 -11.93
CA HIS A 125 -3.31 13.18 -10.65
C HIS A 125 -3.38 14.71 -10.76
N THR A 126 -3.84 15.35 -9.69
CA THR A 126 -3.71 16.80 -9.51
C THR A 126 -2.40 17.10 -8.78
N PRO A 127 -1.53 17.99 -9.31
CA PRO A 127 -0.25 18.32 -8.66
C PRO A 127 -0.41 18.82 -7.23
N GLY A 128 0.49 18.40 -6.33
CA GLY A 128 0.49 18.78 -4.92
C GLY A 128 -0.57 18.12 -4.05
N THR A 129 -1.37 17.19 -4.60
CA THR A 129 -2.35 16.43 -3.81
C THR A 129 -1.77 15.14 -3.27
N ARG A 130 -2.25 14.73 -2.10
CA ARG A 130 -1.84 13.50 -1.43
C ARG A 130 -3.04 12.77 -0.85
N GLY A 131 -2.97 11.44 -0.79
CA GLY A 131 -4.03 10.64 -0.25
C GLY A 131 -3.72 9.15 -0.24
N ILE A 132 -4.68 8.39 0.27
CA ILE A 132 -4.59 6.94 0.34
C ILE A 132 -5.40 6.33 -0.80
N VAL A 133 -4.85 5.30 -1.42
CA VAL A 133 -5.55 4.51 -2.44
C VAL A 133 -5.67 3.08 -1.94
N SER A 134 -6.86 2.51 -2.10
CA SER A 134 -7.14 1.12 -1.75
C SER A 134 -8.04 0.47 -2.79
N THR A 135 -8.20 -0.84 -2.71
CA THR A 135 -9.25 -1.57 -3.42
C THR A 135 -10.07 -2.38 -2.43
N ALA A 136 -11.39 -2.23 -2.51
CA ALA A 136 -12.32 -3.03 -1.71
C ALA A 136 -13.64 -3.16 -2.45
N GLY A 137 -14.20 -4.36 -2.43
CA GLY A 137 -15.51 -4.68 -2.99
C GLY A 137 -15.99 -6.00 -2.40
N ALA A 138 -17.30 -6.24 -2.44
CA ALA A 138 -17.92 -7.46 -1.90
C ALA A 138 -17.45 -7.76 -0.45
N SER A 139 -16.78 -8.89 -0.21
CA SER A 139 -16.37 -9.30 1.14
C SER A 139 -15.22 -8.49 1.73
N TYR A 140 -14.58 -7.62 0.95
CA TYR A 140 -13.53 -6.73 1.43
C TYR A 140 -14.06 -5.43 2.01
N PHE A 141 -15.31 -5.03 1.75
CA PHE A 141 -15.85 -3.77 2.28
C PHE A 141 -15.93 -3.70 3.80
N PRO A 142 -16.42 -4.74 4.51
CA PRO A 142 -16.40 -4.71 5.98
C PRO A 142 -15.00 -4.55 6.56
N VAL A 143 -14.02 -5.17 5.92
CA VAL A 143 -12.62 -5.13 6.31
C VAL A 143 -12.04 -3.74 6.07
N PHE A 144 -12.23 -3.20 4.86
CA PHE A 144 -11.81 -1.85 4.51
C PHE A 144 -12.42 -0.78 5.43
N LEU A 145 -13.71 -0.89 5.76
CA LEU A 145 -14.35 0.07 6.67
C LEU A 145 -13.72 0.01 8.07
N SER A 146 -13.35 -1.18 8.55
CA SER A 146 -12.65 -1.35 9.83
C SER A 146 -11.27 -0.69 9.78
N SER A 147 -10.49 -0.94 8.73
CA SER A 147 -9.17 -0.32 8.50
C SER A 147 -9.26 1.21 8.36
N LEU A 148 -10.27 1.72 7.64
CA LEU A 148 -10.52 3.16 7.51
C LEU A 148 -10.88 3.79 8.85
N ARG A 149 -11.68 3.13 9.69
CA ARG A 149 -11.99 3.64 11.03
C ARG A 149 -10.74 3.63 11.93
N MET A 150 -9.86 2.64 11.83
CA MET A 150 -8.56 2.66 12.50
C MET A 150 -7.71 3.87 12.07
N LEU A 151 -7.64 4.17 10.77
CA LEU A 151 -6.99 5.38 10.26
C LEU A 151 -7.60 6.66 10.88
N ARG A 152 -8.93 6.74 11.00
CA ARG A 152 -9.61 7.91 11.56
C ARG A 152 -9.47 8.03 13.07
N ARG A 153 -9.34 6.92 13.82
CA ARG A 153 -9.01 6.93 15.26
C ARG A 153 -7.70 7.66 15.53
N LEU A 154 -6.72 7.55 14.63
CA LEU A 154 -5.44 8.26 14.73
C LEU A 154 -5.54 9.76 14.42
N GLY A 155 -6.71 10.23 13.98
CA GLY A 155 -6.94 11.61 13.57
C GLY A 155 -6.29 11.97 12.24
N SER A 156 -5.99 10.98 11.38
CA SER A 156 -5.54 11.26 10.01
C SER A 156 -6.68 11.83 9.18
N THR A 157 -6.39 12.91 8.45
CA THR A 157 -7.34 13.59 7.56
C THR A 157 -7.07 13.32 6.09
N LEU A 158 -6.15 12.40 5.77
CA LEU A 158 -5.87 12.07 4.37
C LEU A 158 -7.14 11.59 3.65
N PRO A 159 -7.46 12.15 2.47
CA PRO A 159 -8.56 11.65 1.66
C PRO A 159 -8.26 10.23 1.17
N VAL A 160 -9.29 9.40 1.04
CA VAL A 160 -9.16 8.02 0.59
C VAL A 160 -9.94 7.78 -0.69
N GLU A 161 -9.30 7.18 -1.68
CA GLU A 161 -9.95 6.66 -2.87
C GLU A 161 -9.95 5.14 -2.82
N VAL A 162 -11.15 4.54 -2.78
CA VAL A 162 -11.32 3.09 -2.82
C VAL A 162 -11.84 2.67 -4.19
N TYR A 163 -11.09 1.83 -4.87
CA TYR A 163 -11.43 1.32 -6.19
C TYR A 163 -12.12 -0.04 -6.09
N MET A 164 -13.29 -0.16 -6.73
CA MET A 164 -13.91 -1.46 -7.01
C MET A 164 -13.55 -1.91 -8.42
N LYS A 165 -13.57 -3.22 -8.65
CA LYS A 165 -13.36 -3.81 -9.97
C LYS A 165 -14.40 -3.30 -10.95
N ASP A 166 -15.68 -3.43 -10.61
CA ASP A 166 -16.80 -3.05 -11.45
C ASP A 166 -18.05 -2.67 -10.64
N LYS A 167 -19.10 -2.21 -11.34
CA LYS A 167 -20.36 -1.74 -10.71
C LYS A 167 -21.08 -2.81 -9.90
N SER A 168 -20.82 -4.10 -10.11
CA SER A 168 -21.44 -5.15 -9.31
C SER A 168 -20.97 -5.12 -7.86
N GLU A 169 -19.76 -4.62 -7.61
CA GLU A 169 -19.20 -4.43 -6.27
C GLU A 169 -19.62 -3.11 -5.63
N TYR A 170 -20.24 -2.17 -6.37
CA TYR A 170 -20.69 -0.89 -5.81
C TYR A 170 -21.86 -1.08 -4.85
N GLU A 171 -21.76 -0.53 -3.64
CA GLU A 171 -22.82 -0.56 -2.63
C GLU A 171 -23.26 0.86 -2.29
N LYS A 172 -24.44 1.27 -2.78
CA LYS A 172 -24.91 2.65 -2.72
C LYS A 172 -24.84 3.27 -1.32
N GLN A 173 -25.37 2.57 -0.31
CA GLN A 173 -25.38 3.04 1.06
C GLN A 173 -23.96 3.25 1.61
N ILE A 174 -23.06 2.29 1.37
CA ILE A 174 -21.67 2.40 1.81
C ILE A 174 -20.95 3.53 1.08
N CYS A 175 -21.06 3.59 -0.25
CA CYS A 175 -20.30 4.50 -1.10
C CYS A 175 -20.80 5.95 -1.10
N ASP A 176 -22.11 6.17 -0.99
CA ASP A 176 -22.70 7.51 -1.09
C ASP A 176 -22.95 8.17 0.27
N GLU A 177 -23.07 7.37 1.34
CA GLU A 177 -23.52 7.86 2.65
C GLU A 177 -22.46 7.61 3.73
N ILE A 178 -21.93 6.39 3.87
CA ILE A 178 -21.00 6.06 4.96
C ILE A 178 -19.55 6.51 4.70
N LEU A 179 -18.99 6.14 3.55
CA LEU A 179 -17.59 6.44 3.24
C LEU A 179 -17.29 7.95 3.09
N PRO A 180 -18.18 8.77 2.49
CA PRO A 180 -17.96 10.22 2.40
C PRO A 180 -17.80 10.90 3.76
N ASP A 181 -18.56 10.49 4.77
CA ASP A 181 -18.46 11.02 6.15
C ASP A 181 -17.10 10.69 6.80
N LEU A 182 -16.43 9.65 6.32
CA LEU A 182 -15.07 9.26 6.71
C LEU A 182 -14.00 9.81 5.75
N GLY A 183 -14.32 10.78 4.89
CA GLY A 183 -13.37 11.37 3.94
C GLY A 183 -12.88 10.37 2.88
N ALA A 184 -13.70 9.38 2.53
CA ALA A 184 -13.42 8.39 1.52
C ALA A 184 -14.44 8.44 0.38
N ARG A 185 -14.04 8.04 -0.84
CA ARG A 185 -14.95 7.93 -1.98
C ARG A 185 -14.71 6.66 -2.79
N CYS A 186 -15.80 6.09 -3.29
CA CYS A 186 -15.78 4.93 -4.18
C CYS A 186 -15.51 5.34 -5.64
N LEU A 187 -14.69 4.57 -6.34
CA LEU A 187 -14.39 4.73 -7.77
C LEU A 187 -14.44 3.37 -8.47
N VAL A 188 -15.05 3.30 -9.65
CA VAL A 188 -15.24 2.02 -10.36
C VAL A 188 -14.22 1.91 -11.49
N LEU A 189 -13.34 0.90 -11.42
CA LEU A 189 -12.27 0.75 -12.42
C LEU A 189 -12.81 0.43 -13.82
N SER A 190 -13.84 -0.44 -13.91
CA SER A 190 -14.46 -0.80 -15.19
C SER A 190 -15.06 0.38 -15.96
N ASP A 191 -15.34 1.50 -15.29
CA ASP A 191 -15.85 2.71 -15.94
C ASP A 191 -14.75 3.45 -16.74
N ILE A 192 -13.48 3.13 -16.46
CA ILE A 192 -12.30 3.67 -17.14
C ILE A 192 -11.80 2.68 -18.19
N VAL A 193 -11.61 1.42 -17.78
CA VAL A 193 -10.87 0.42 -18.57
C VAL A 193 -11.76 -0.52 -19.37
N GLY A 194 -13.07 -0.49 -19.13
CA GLY A 194 -14.02 -1.46 -19.67
C GLY A 194 -14.12 -2.74 -18.83
N LYS A 195 -15.11 -3.58 -19.13
CA LYS A 195 -15.34 -4.84 -18.41
C LYS A 195 -14.31 -5.90 -18.80
N GLY A 196 -13.79 -6.63 -17.81
CA GLY A 196 -12.92 -7.80 -18.01
C GLY A 196 -11.48 -7.48 -18.45
N ALA A 197 -11.10 -6.21 -18.54
CA ALA A 197 -9.75 -5.81 -18.94
C ALA A 197 -8.71 -5.99 -17.81
N ILE A 198 -9.14 -5.86 -16.55
CA ILE A 198 -8.26 -5.81 -15.37
C ILE A 198 -8.94 -6.54 -14.22
N GLU A 199 -8.27 -7.55 -13.66
CA GLU A 199 -8.83 -8.39 -12.59
C GLU A 199 -7.81 -8.73 -11.50
N HIS A 200 -8.30 -9.10 -10.32
CA HIS A 200 -7.51 -9.62 -9.20
C HIS A 200 -6.29 -8.73 -8.85
N TYR A 201 -5.08 -9.29 -8.86
CA TYR A 201 -3.85 -8.59 -8.47
C TYR A 201 -3.54 -7.37 -9.34
N GLN A 202 -4.08 -7.31 -10.56
CA GLN A 202 -3.83 -6.19 -11.47
C GLN A 202 -4.48 -4.90 -10.96
N LEU A 203 -5.56 -4.98 -10.16
CA LEU A 203 -6.36 -3.82 -9.75
C LEU A 203 -5.52 -2.74 -9.06
N LYS A 204 -4.53 -3.14 -8.24
CA LYS A 204 -3.72 -2.25 -7.41
C LYS A 204 -3.00 -1.16 -8.19
N ILE A 205 -2.19 -1.57 -9.16
CA ILE A 205 -1.40 -0.60 -9.94
C ILE A 205 -2.29 0.33 -10.76
N PHE A 206 -3.41 -0.17 -11.29
CA PHE A 206 -4.33 0.66 -12.06
C PHE A 206 -5.12 1.62 -11.19
N ALA A 207 -5.56 1.20 -10.00
CA ALA A 207 -6.14 2.08 -9.00
C ALA A 207 -5.17 3.21 -8.62
N VAL A 208 -3.88 2.89 -8.41
CA VAL A 208 -2.85 3.90 -8.20
C VAL A 208 -2.70 4.81 -9.42
N LEU A 209 -2.55 4.30 -10.63
CA LEU A 209 -2.42 5.15 -11.82
C LEU A 209 -3.60 6.11 -12.01
N PHE A 210 -4.83 5.62 -11.82
CA PHE A 210 -6.06 6.38 -12.05
C PHE A 210 -6.47 7.26 -10.89
N SER A 211 -5.84 7.14 -9.70
CA SER A 211 -6.20 7.98 -8.56
C SER A 211 -5.87 9.45 -8.76
N SER A 212 -6.59 10.34 -8.07
CA SER A 212 -6.38 11.79 -8.23
C SER A 212 -5.14 12.33 -7.52
N PHE A 213 -4.48 11.54 -6.67
CA PHE A 213 -3.36 11.99 -5.83
C PHE A 213 -2.01 11.95 -6.55
N GLU A 214 -1.19 12.97 -6.37
CA GLU A 214 0.21 13.03 -6.83
C GLU A 214 1.10 12.15 -5.94
N GLU A 215 0.92 12.23 -4.62
CA GLU A 215 1.58 11.39 -3.62
C GLU A 215 0.58 10.39 -3.05
N VAL A 216 0.87 9.10 -3.20
CA VAL A 216 -0.03 8.00 -2.84
C VAL A 216 0.59 7.18 -1.73
N ILE A 217 -0.22 6.90 -0.70
CA ILE A 217 -0.02 5.75 0.19
C ILE A 217 -1.00 4.68 -0.29
N TRP A 218 -0.50 3.61 -0.89
CA TRP A 218 -1.33 2.44 -1.14
C TRP A 218 -1.54 1.69 0.17
N MET A 219 -2.76 1.26 0.45
CA MET A 219 -3.06 0.30 1.52
C MET A 219 -4.12 -0.71 1.06
N ASP A 220 -3.83 -2.00 1.20
CA ASP A 220 -4.82 -3.06 1.01
C ASP A 220 -5.98 -2.91 2.02
N ALA A 221 -7.14 -3.49 1.73
CA ALA A 221 -8.36 -3.35 2.56
C ALA A 221 -8.15 -3.82 4.01
N ASP A 222 -7.29 -4.81 4.21
CA ASP A 222 -6.87 -5.42 5.48
C ASP A 222 -5.56 -4.84 6.04
N CYS A 223 -5.13 -3.66 5.57
CA CYS A 223 -3.97 -2.95 6.10
C CYS A 223 -4.38 -1.64 6.76
N PHE A 224 -3.85 -1.38 7.97
CA PHE A 224 -4.09 -0.12 8.69
C PHE A 224 -2.85 0.34 9.46
N PRO A 225 -2.68 1.66 9.65
CA PRO A 225 -1.54 2.20 10.37
C PRO A 225 -1.76 2.22 11.89
N LEU A 226 -0.66 2.33 12.64
CA LEU A 226 -0.60 2.55 14.10
C LEU A 226 -0.23 4.00 14.45
N HIS A 227 0.28 4.75 13.47
CA HIS A 227 0.62 6.17 13.58
C HIS A 227 0.08 6.94 12.37
N LYS A 228 0.02 8.28 12.44
CA LYS A 228 -0.49 9.11 11.34
C LYS A 228 0.35 8.91 10.07
N PRO A 229 -0.21 8.32 8.99
CA PRO A 229 0.60 7.95 7.82
C PRO A 229 1.02 9.16 6.97
N GLU A 230 0.36 10.32 7.10
CA GLU A 230 0.77 11.55 6.40
C GLU A 230 2.19 11.99 6.73
N VAL A 231 2.72 11.67 7.91
CA VAL A 231 4.09 12.04 8.31
C VAL A 231 5.14 11.38 7.41
N LEU A 232 4.82 10.19 6.88
CA LEU A 232 5.72 9.44 6.00
C LEU A 232 5.88 10.10 4.62
N LEU A 233 4.93 10.97 4.22
CA LEU A 233 5.03 11.74 2.98
C LEU A 233 5.89 13.01 3.12
N GLU A 234 6.24 13.37 4.35
CA GLU A 234 6.99 14.59 4.69
C GLU A 234 8.40 14.30 5.19
N SER A 235 8.71 13.02 5.45
CA SER A 235 9.98 12.57 6.00
C SER A 235 10.82 11.80 4.99
N GLU A 236 12.11 11.71 5.29
CA GLU A 236 12.94 10.66 4.71
C GLU A 236 12.39 9.27 5.13
N PRO A 237 12.50 8.25 4.29
CA PRO A 237 13.15 8.25 2.97
C PRO A 237 12.26 8.73 1.82
N PHE A 238 10.96 8.97 2.04
CA PHE A 238 10.03 9.28 0.94
C PHE A 238 10.38 10.61 0.25
N SER A 239 10.75 11.64 1.02
CA SER A 239 11.08 12.97 0.46
C SER A 239 12.21 12.93 -0.57
N SER A 240 13.24 12.08 -0.37
CA SER A 240 14.35 11.95 -1.33
C SER A 240 14.18 10.82 -2.33
N LYS A 241 13.46 9.75 -1.98
CA LYS A 241 13.36 8.54 -2.81
C LYS A 241 12.09 8.51 -3.65
N GLY A 242 10.96 9.00 -3.15
CA GLY A 242 9.69 9.01 -3.89
C GLY A 242 9.01 7.64 -4.05
N LEU A 243 9.68 6.52 -3.77
CA LEU A 243 9.09 5.18 -3.66
C LEU A 243 9.61 4.50 -2.40
N VAL A 244 8.71 4.05 -1.53
CA VAL A 244 9.02 3.31 -0.30
C VAL A 244 8.17 2.05 -0.23
N THR A 245 8.82 0.88 -0.03
CA THR A 245 8.15 -0.43 0.05
C THR A 245 8.63 -1.21 1.27
N TRP A 246 7.79 -2.12 1.78
CA TRP A 246 8.16 -3.02 2.86
C TRP A 246 8.55 -4.41 2.36
N PRO A 247 9.43 -5.12 3.10
CA PRO A 247 9.81 -6.47 2.74
C PRO A 247 8.71 -7.47 3.07
N ASP A 248 8.64 -8.54 2.29
CA ASP A 248 7.98 -9.79 2.65
C ASP A 248 9.02 -10.75 3.28
N PHE A 249 8.58 -11.91 3.77
CA PHE A 249 9.42 -12.89 4.45
C PHE A 249 10.46 -13.55 3.54
N TRP A 250 10.24 -13.54 2.22
CA TRP A 250 10.91 -14.42 1.27
C TRP A 250 12.07 -13.74 0.55
N ILE A 251 12.99 -14.54 0.00
CA ILE A 251 13.95 -14.06 -1.00
C ILE A 251 13.23 -13.45 -2.21
N SER A 252 13.85 -12.46 -2.87
CA SER A 252 13.41 -12.05 -4.21
C SER A 252 13.76 -13.17 -5.19
N SER A 253 12.77 -13.78 -5.82
CA SER A 253 12.92 -14.97 -6.67
C SER A 253 12.78 -14.66 -8.15
N ALA A 254 12.94 -13.41 -8.60
CA ALA A 254 12.86 -13.06 -10.02
C ALA A 254 13.82 -13.91 -10.88
N SER A 255 13.35 -14.43 -12.00
CA SER A 255 14.18 -15.25 -12.90
C SER A 255 15.35 -14.44 -13.45
N PRO A 256 16.55 -15.04 -13.63
CA PRO A 256 17.64 -14.45 -14.40
C PRO A 256 17.21 -13.93 -15.78
N LEU A 257 16.20 -14.55 -16.40
CA LEU A 257 15.65 -14.13 -17.68
C LEU A 257 14.95 -12.76 -17.61
N TYR A 258 14.33 -12.40 -16.48
CA TYR A 258 13.76 -11.07 -16.29
C TYR A 258 14.84 -9.98 -16.41
N PHE A 259 16.01 -10.20 -15.80
CA PHE A 259 17.11 -9.23 -15.85
C PHE A 259 17.71 -9.09 -17.25
N LYS A 260 17.69 -10.17 -18.06
CA LYS A 260 18.01 -10.11 -19.49
C LYS A 260 16.98 -9.26 -20.26
N ILE A 261 15.68 -9.59 -20.12
CA ILE A 261 14.58 -8.87 -20.79
C ILE A 261 14.61 -7.37 -20.47
N SER A 262 14.84 -7.05 -19.20
CA SER A 262 14.83 -5.67 -18.70
C SER A 262 16.20 -4.98 -18.73
N ARG A 263 17.21 -5.63 -19.35
CA ARG A 263 18.58 -5.13 -19.56
C ARG A 263 19.25 -4.58 -18.31
N GLN A 264 19.11 -5.30 -17.21
CA GLN A 264 19.69 -4.97 -15.91
C GLN A 264 20.78 -5.96 -15.51
N GLU A 265 21.72 -5.48 -14.71
CA GLU A 265 22.54 -6.37 -13.90
C GLU A 265 21.66 -7.05 -12.85
N MET A 266 21.86 -8.36 -12.68
CA MET A 266 21.12 -9.12 -11.69
C MET A 266 21.68 -8.84 -10.29
N PRO A 267 20.89 -8.31 -9.35
CA PRO A 267 21.33 -8.05 -7.99
C PRO A 267 21.56 -9.35 -7.22
N ALA A 268 22.44 -9.30 -6.21
CA ALA A 268 22.69 -10.42 -5.32
C ALA A 268 21.43 -10.82 -4.54
N LEU A 269 21.29 -12.09 -4.20
CA LEU A 269 20.13 -12.57 -3.44
C LEU A 269 20.07 -11.98 -2.03
N SER A 270 21.21 -11.56 -1.48
CA SER A 270 21.36 -10.93 -0.17
C SER A 270 21.06 -9.43 -0.15
N GLU A 271 20.82 -8.81 -1.30
CA GLU A 271 20.65 -7.35 -1.39
C GLU A 271 19.39 -6.87 -0.66
N ARG A 272 18.26 -7.53 -0.89
CA ARG A 272 16.97 -7.24 -0.26
C ARG A 272 16.03 -8.43 -0.32
N ALA A 273 15.04 -8.44 0.58
CA ALA A 273 13.92 -9.37 0.48
C ALA A 273 13.03 -9.10 -0.74
N SER A 274 12.13 -10.05 -1.03
CA SER A 274 10.91 -9.77 -1.80
C SER A 274 10.07 -8.69 -1.13
N SER A 275 9.16 -8.06 -1.85
CA SER A 275 8.32 -6.97 -1.33
C SER A 275 6.94 -7.46 -0.92
N GLU A 276 6.41 -6.91 0.17
CA GLU A 276 5.01 -7.10 0.59
C GLU A 276 4.22 -5.86 0.13
N ALA A 277 3.22 -6.05 -0.72
CA ALA A 277 2.52 -4.94 -1.38
C ALA A 277 1.21 -4.55 -0.70
N GLY A 278 0.97 -5.01 0.53
CA GLY A 278 -0.13 -4.54 1.38
C GLY A 278 -0.05 -3.05 1.70
N VAL A 279 1.15 -2.46 1.66
CA VAL A 279 1.39 -1.02 1.76
C VAL A 279 2.63 -0.60 0.98
N PHE A 280 2.56 0.55 0.32
CA PHE A 280 3.73 1.25 -0.23
C PHE A 280 3.41 2.74 -0.41
N LEU A 281 4.46 3.55 -0.55
CA LEU A 281 4.36 4.98 -0.83
C LEU A 281 4.94 5.23 -2.20
N VAL A 282 4.26 6.05 -3.01
CA VAL A 282 4.78 6.44 -4.32
C VAL A 282 4.40 7.89 -4.67
N SER A 283 5.37 8.65 -5.17
CA SER A 283 5.13 9.93 -5.82
C SER A 283 5.00 9.71 -7.32
N LYS A 284 3.79 9.88 -7.86
CA LYS A 284 3.54 9.77 -9.31
C LYS A 284 4.29 10.83 -10.11
N LYS A 285 4.69 11.93 -9.48
CA LYS A 285 5.50 12.97 -10.10
C LYS A 285 6.92 12.51 -10.37
N THR A 286 7.54 11.78 -9.43
CA THR A 286 8.92 11.31 -9.59
C THR A 286 9.02 9.88 -10.15
N HIS A 287 7.94 9.10 -10.05
CA HIS A 287 7.89 7.68 -10.42
C HIS A 287 6.87 7.38 -11.53
N GLN A 288 6.59 8.33 -12.42
CA GLN A 288 5.62 8.11 -13.49
C GLN A 288 6.02 6.92 -14.37
N LEU A 289 7.30 6.81 -14.74
CA LEU A 289 7.75 5.75 -15.63
C LEU A 289 7.80 4.40 -14.90
N THR A 290 8.21 4.36 -13.62
CA THR A 290 8.05 3.16 -12.78
C THR A 290 6.61 2.67 -12.77
N LEU A 291 5.63 3.55 -12.53
CA LEU A 291 4.23 3.16 -12.46
C LEU A 291 3.68 2.67 -13.81
N LEU A 292 4.09 3.30 -14.91
CA LEU A 292 3.75 2.83 -16.26
C LEU A 292 4.33 1.43 -16.53
N LEU A 293 5.58 1.18 -16.13
CA LEU A 293 6.21 -0.12 -16.32
C LEU A 293 5.65 -1.20 -15.37
N ALA A 294 5.37 -0.85 -14.12
CA ALA A 294 4.66 -1.73 -13.20
C ALA A 294 3.26 -2.09 -13.75
N ALA A 295 2.57 -1.14 -14.40
CA ALA A 295 1.29 -1.42 -15.04
C ALA A 295 1.41 -2.39 -16.21
N TYR A 296 2.46 -2.28 -17.02
CA TYR A 296 2.77 -3.26 -18.07
C TYR A 296 3.05 -4.65 -17.51
N TYR A 297 3.85 -4.74 -16.43
CA TYR A 297 4.11 -6.00 -15.75
C TYR A 297 2.84 -6.63 -15.17
N ASN A 298 1.93 -5.84 -14.62
CA ASN A 298 0.65 -6.38 -14.12
C ASN A 298 -0.32 -6.71 -15.26
N TYR A 299 -0.37 -5.91 -16.32
CA TYR A 299 -1.24 -6.14 -17.47
C TYR A 299 -0.91 -7.48 -18.15
N TYR A 300 0.38 -7.79 -18.32
CA TYR A 300 0.87 -9.08 -18.79
C TYR A 300 1.33 -10.01 -17.65
N GLY A 301 0.88 -9.76 -16.43
CA GLY A 301 1.28 -10.47 -15.22
C GLY A 301 0.88 -11.94 -15.24
N PRO A 302 -0.43 -12.24 -15.31
CA PRO A 302 -0.92 -13.63 -15.28
C PRO A 302 -0.32 -14.52 -16.38
N SER A 303 -0.01 -13.94 -17.55
CA SER A 303 0.53 -14.67 -18.69
C SER A 303 2.05 -14.72 -18.72
N HIS A 304 2.77 -13.71 -18.21
CA HIS A 304 4.23 -13.61 -18.34
C HIS A 304 4.91 -13.14 -17.05
N TYR A 305 4.69 -11.90 -16.64
CA TYR A 305 5.57 -11.24 -15.66
C TYR A 305 5.43 -11.75 -14.24
N PHE A 306 4.26 -12.24 -13.79
CA PHE A 306 4.17 -12.83 -12.45
C PHE A 306 5.04 -14.08 -12.35
N ARG A 307 5.06 -14.91 -13.41
CA ARG A 307 5.89 -16.12 -13.47
C ARG A 307 7.38 -15.76 -13.52
N LEU A 308 7.74 -14.71 -14.25
CA LEU A 308 9.13 -14.23 -14.31
C LEU A 308 9.60 -13.62 -13.00
N LEU A 309 8.77 -12.82 -12.34
CA LEU A 309 9.15 -12.05 -11.14
C LEU A 309 9.10 -12.87 -9.86
N SER A 310 8.29 -13.93 -9.80
CA SER A 310 8.14 -14.74 -8.58
C SER A 310 8.50 -16.22 -8.75
N GLN A 311 8.46 -16.77 -9.97
CA GLN A 311 8.74 -18.19 -10.24
C GLN A 311 7.92 -19.15 -9.35
N GLY A 312 6.66 -18.83 -9.07
CA GLY A 312 5.77 -19.62 -8.21
C GLY A 312 6.03 -19.48 -6.71
N ALA A 313 6.93 -18.58 -6.28
CA ALA A 313 7.17 -18.32 -4.87
C ALA A 313 5.89 -17.83 -4.14
N PRO A 314 5.83 -17.98 -2.80
CA PRO A 314 4.69 -17.52 -2.02
C PRO A 314 4.33 -16.04 -2.28
N GLY A 315 3.04 -15.78 -2.50
CA GLY A 315 2.54 -14.44 -2.83
C GLY A 315 2.79 -14.02 -4.29
N GLU A 316 2.97 -14.96 -5.22
CA GLU A 316 3.06 -14.67 -6.66
C GLU A 316 1.89 -13.78 -7.13
N GLY A 317 2.22 -12.63 -7.72
CA GLY A 317 1.26 -11.60 -8.10
C GLY A 317 1.91 -10.25 -8.34
N ASP A 318 1.20 -9.19 -7.96
CA ASP A 318 1.56 -7.79 -8.15
C ASP A 318 2.76 -7.33 -7.31
N LYS A 319 3.04 -8.01 -6.20
CA LYS A 319 3.95 -7.50 -5.17
C LYS A 319 5.35 -7.17 -5.67
N GLU A 320 5.90 -7.99 -6.58
CA GLU A 320 7.26 -7.82 -7.10
C GLU A 320 7.35 -6.75 -8.22
N THR A 321 6.22 -6.25 -8.73
CA THR A 321 6.23 -5.42 -9.94
C THR A 321 6.81 -4.02 -9.74
N PHE A 322 6.65 -3.42 -8.56
CA PHE A 322 7.03 -2.02 -8.30
C PHE A 322 8.54 -1.83 -8.23
N LEU A 323 9.22 -2.59 -7.36
CA LEU A 323 10.67 -2.47 -7.20
C LEU A 323 11.42 -2.87 -8.47
N HIS A 324 10.97 -3.94 -9.12
CA HIS A 324 11.57 -4.38 -10.38
C HIS A 324 11.37 -3.36 -11.52
N ALA A 325 10.22 -2.67 -11.56
CA ALA A 325 10.02 -1.58 -12.50
C ALA A 325 10.93 -0.39 -12.20
N ALA A 326 11.06 0.02 -10.93
CA ALA A 326 11.93 1.12 -10.52
C ALA A 326 13.40 0.88 -10.89
N THR A 327 13.91 -0.32 -10.61
CA THR A 327 15.27 -0.71 -11.02
C THR A 327 15.44 -0.69 -12.55
N ALA A 328 14.42 -1.11 -13.31
CA ALA A 328 14.48 -1.13 -14.78
C ALA A 328 14.56 0.25 -15.42
N VAL A 329 13.92 1.24 -14.82
CA VAL A 329 13.89 2.60 -15.35
C VAL A 329 14.94 3.50 -14.69
N GLY A 330 15.66 2.99 -13.69
CA GLY A 330 16.70 3.71 -12.95
C GLY A 330 16.16 4.77 -11.98
N GLU A 331 14.91 4.62 -11.53
CA GLU A 331 14.29 5.54 -10.57
C GLU A 331 14.62 5.10 -9.12
N PRO A 332 14.95 6.05 -8.22
CA PRO A 332 15.41 5.73 -6.88
C PRO A 332 14.28 5.21 -5.99
N PHE A 333 14.56 4.27 -5.09
CA PHE A 333 13.58 3.80 -4.12
C PHE A 333 14.23 3.53 -2.77
N TYR A 334 13.40 3.32 -1.75
CA TYR A 334 13.80 2.71 -0.49
C TYR A 334 12.99 1.44 -0.23
N ALA A 335 13.67 0.31 -0.20
CA ALA A 335 13.12 -0.92 0.34
C ALA A 335 13.51 -1.00 1.81
N VAL A 336 12.51 -0.96 2.70
CA VAL A 336 12.72 -1.08 4.15
C VAL A 336 13.52 -2.34 4.43
N SER A 337 14.58 -2.19 5.22
CA SER A 337 15.53 -3.25 5.55
C SER A 337 15.08 -4.10 6.73
N GLU A 338 14.43 -3.50 7.74
CA GLU A 338 13.95 -4.23 8.91
C GLU A 338 12.97 -5.33 8.48
N ARG A 339 13.16 -6.53 9.04
CA ARG A 339 12.37 -7.72 8.66
C ARG A 339 10.92 -7.54 9.06
N VAL A 340 10.00 -7.84 8.14
CA VAL A 340 8.59 -8.02 8.47
C VAL A 340 8.42 -9.11 9.53
N GLN A 341 7.52 -8.87 10.49
CA GLN A 341 7.27 -9.78 11.61
C GLN A 341 5.87 -10.38 11.48
N ALA A 342 5.75 -11.70 11.66
CA ALA A 342 4.45 -12.34 11.77
C ALA A 342 3.96 -12.29 13.23
N VAL A 343 2.73 -11.82 13.44
CA VAL A 343 2.02 -11.94 14.72
C VAL A 343 0.80 -12.85 14.55
N GLY A 344 0.39 -13.49 15.63
CA GLY A 344 -0.66 -14.49 15.60
C GLY A 344 -0.88 -15.11 16.97
N HIS A 345 -1.39 -16.34 17.01
CA HIS A 345 -1.47 -17.12 18.24
C HIS A 345 -0.56 -18.34 18.19
N THR A 346 -0.13 -18.80 19.36
CA THR A 346 0.77 -19.96 19.48
C THR A 346 0.02 -21.24 19.15
N LYS A 347 0.65 -22.11 18.37
CA LYS A 347 0.19 -23.48 18.10
C LYS A 347 1.32 -24.49 18.34
N PRO A 348 1.03 -25.80 18.50
CA PRO A 348 2.07 -26.80 18.52
C PRO A 348 2.97 -26.68 17.28
N GLY A 349 4.28 -26.47 17.49
CA GLY A 349 5.27 -26.37 16.42
C GLY A 349 5.37 -25.01 15.73
N GLY A 350 4.74 -23.94 16.23
CA GLY A 350 4.98 -22.59 15.71
C GLY A 350 3.89 -21.57 16.04
N ILE A 351 3.66 -20.67 15.09
CA ILE A 351 2.67 -19.60 15.17
C ILE A 351 1.61 -19.84 14.09
N ALA A 352 0.34 -19.71 14.44
CA ALA A 352 -0.73 -19.51 13.48
C ALA A 352 -0.80 -18.01 13.16
N GLY A 353 -0.02 -17.58 12.18
CA GLY A 353 0.18 -16.16 11.85
C GLY A 353 -1.05 -15.56 11.19
N SER A 354 -1.58 -14.47 11.77
CA SER A 354 -2.81 -13.82 11.31
C SER A 354 -2.61 -12.37 10.85
N ALA A 355 -1.44 -11.79 11.12
CA ALA A 355 -1.06 -10.49 10.59
C ALA A 355 0.45 -10.36 10.39
N MET A 356 0.82 -9.45 9.50
CA MET A 356 2.19 -9.01 9.28
C MET A 356 2.37 -7.60 9.85
N VAL A 357 3.48 -7.37 10.55
CA VAL A 357 3.83 -6.09 11.16
C VAL A 357 4.98 -5.47 10.39
N GLN A 358 4.74 -4.26 9.90
CA GLN A 358 5.65 -3.46 9.08
C GLN A 358 6.09 -2.23 9.88
N THR A 359 7.36 -1.88 9.79
CA THR A 359 7.98 -0.91 10.70
C THR A 359 8.01 0.51 10.15
N ASP A 360 8.32 1.48 11.01
CA ASP A 360 8.55 2.87 10.60
C ASP A 360 9.74 2.95 9.62
N PRO A 361 9.52 3.45 8.39
CA PRO A 361 10.55 3.50 7.36
C PRO A 361 11.55 4.66 7.59
N ALA A 362 11.16 5.72 8.31
CA ALA A 362 12.04 6.84 8.63
C ALA A 362 13.09 6.42 9.67
N GLU A 363 12.68 5.66 10.67
CA GLU A 363 13.58 5.10 11.68
C GLU A 363 14.53 4.05 11.08
N ASP A 364 14.01 3.14 10.26
CA ASP A 364 14.84 2.17 9.53
C ASP A 364 15.84 2.88 8.60
N TYR A 365 15.40 3.93 7.91
CA TYR A 365 16.28 4.75 7.07
C TYR A 365 17.38 5.45 7.87
N ALA A 366 17.07 5.98 9.05
CA ALA A 366 18.05 6.59 9.93
C ALA A 366 19.12 5.58 10.39
N LEU A 367 18.72 4.35 10.72
CA LEU A 367 19.63 3.28 11.11
C LEU A 367 20.53 2.84 9.94
N THR A 368 19.92 2.52 8.80
CA THR A 368 20.64 2.04 7.62
C THR A 368 21.60 3.10 7.04
N SER A 369 21.20 4.38 7.08
CA SER A 369 22.07 5.52 6.72
C SER A 369 23.25 5.71 7.68
N ALA A 370 23.12 5.28 8.93
CA ALA A 370 24.21 5.21 9.91
C ALA A 370 25.00 3.88 9.85
N ASN A 371 24.79 3.09 8.80
CA ASN A 371 25.38 1.75 8.59
C ASN A 371 25.05 0.74 9.70
N LYS A 372 23.89 0.90 10.34
CA LYS A 372 23.35 -0.03 11.35
C LYS A 372 22.27 -0.92 10.72
N TRP A 373 22.70 -2.06 10.18
CA TRP A 373 21.83 -2.98 9.45
C TRP A 373 21.29 -4.09 10.36
N ARG A 374 20.16 -3.84 11.02
CA ARG A 374 19.52 -4.81 11.91
C ARG A 374 19.17 -6.14 11.23
N VAL A 375 18.84 -6.11 9.94
CA VAL A 375 18.59 -7.33 9.13
C VAL A 375 19.76 -8.32 9.10
N LYS A 376 20.99 -7.82 9.35
CA LYS A 376 22.23 -8.62 9.45
C LYS A 376 22.57 -8.98 10.90
N ASP A 377 22.40 -8.03 11.81
CA ASP A 377 22.66 -8.19 13.25
C ASP A 377 21.72 -7.30 14.05
N GLU A 378 20.74 -7.91 14.74
CA GLU A 378 19.73 -7.17 15.51
C GLU A 378 20.32 -6.43 16.73
N SER A 379 21.54 -6.75 17.17
CA SER A 379 22.16 -6.13 18.35
C SER A 379 22.68 -4.71 18.11
N VAL A 380 22.79 -4.27 16.84
CA VAL A 380 23.39 -2.98 16.47
C VAL A 380 22.54 -1.77 16.83
N ALA A 381 21.24 -1.95 17.06
CA ALA A 381 20.29 -0.90 17.43
C ALA A 381 19.01 -1.52 18.02
N LYS A 382 18.15 -0.72 18.66
CA LYS A 382 16.77 -1.14 18.97
C LYS A 382 15.95 -1.26 17.67
N ALA A 383 14.91 -2.08 17.70
CA ALA A 383 14.01 -2.24 16.57
C ALA A 383 13.21 -0.97 16.34
N PRO A 384 13.01 -0.53 15.07
CA PRO A 384 12.09 0.54 14.76
C PRO A 384 10.66 0.24 15.24
N HIS A 385 9.88 1.28 15.48
CA HIS A 385 8.48 1.16 15.89
C HIS A 385 7.65 0.42 14.82
N ALA A 386 6.60 -0.26 15.26
CA ALA A 386 5.60 -0.81 14.35
C ALA A 386 4.77 0.33 13.76
N PHE A 387 4.58 0.34 12.43
CA PHE A 387 3.84 1.40 11.76
C PHE A 387 2.56 0.89 11.08
N PHE A 388 2.60 -0.27 10.42
CA PHE A 388 1.43 -0.86 9.78
C PHE A 388 1.19 -2.29 10.26
N ILE A 389 -0.08 -2.67 10.33
CA ILE A 389 -0.52 -4.05 10.47
C ILE A 389 -1.28 -4.43 9.21
N HIS A 390 -0.79 -5.45 8.52
CA HIS A 390 -1.50 -6.12 7.43
C HIS A 390 -2.15 -7.40 7.99
N ALA A 391 -3.44 -7.32 8.32
CA ALA A 391 -4.24 -8.38 8.94
C ALA A 391 -4.74 -9.42 7.90
N ASN A 392 -3.80 -9.98 7.15
CA ASN A 392 -4.01 -10.68 5.88
C ASN A 392 -4.82 -11.98 5.96
N TYR A 393 -4.90 -12.64 7.11
CA TYR A 393 -5.63 -13.92 7.25
C TYR A 393 -6.11 -14.16 8.69
N PRO A 394 -7.42 -14.24 8.98
CA PRO A 394 -8.56 -14.52 8.08
C PRO A 394 -9.21 -13.25 7.48
N LYS A 395 -8.52 -12.11 7.45
CA LYS A 395 -9.03 -10.78 7.04
C LYS A 395 -10.08 -10.16 7.95
N PHE A 396 -10.33 -10.77 9.12
CA PHE A 396 -11.17 -10.22 10.19
C PHE A 396 -12.57 -9.73 9.76
N ASN A 397 -13.15 -10.29 8.69
CA ASN A 397 -14.55 -10.06 8.34
C ASN A 397 -15.46 -10.94 9.23
N PRO A 398 -16.29 -10.35 10.11
CA PRO A 398 -17.14 -11.11 11.03
C PRO A 398 -18.27 -11.87 10.34
N GLY A 399 -18.64 -11.47 9.11
CA GLY A 399 -19.59 -12.21 8.27
C GLY A 399 -18.99 -13.44 7.58
N GLU A 400 -17.69 -13.70 7.74
CA GLU A 400 -17.01 -14.81 7.05
C GLU A 400 -16.22 -15.74 8.00
N LYS A 401 -14.91 -15.86 7.79
CA LYS A 401 -14.08 -16.95 8.29
C LYS A 401 -13.55 -16.72 9.69
N VAL A 402 -13.62 -15.50 10.23
CA VAL A 402 -12.94 -15.12 11.48
C VAL A 402 -13.34 -15.98 12.67
N PHE A 403 -14.56 -16.53 12.66
CA PHE A 403 -15.07 -17.42 13.69
C PHE A 403 -15.24 -18.88 13.22
N GLY A 404 -14.70 -19.25 12.07
CA GLY A 404 -14.84 -20.59 11.49
C GLY A 404 -13.81 -21.57 12.03
N MET A 405 -14.19 -22.82 12.29
CA MET A 405 -13.30 -23.89 12.81
C MET A 405 -12.39 -24.55 11.77
N LYS A 406 -12.40 -24.09 10.52
CA LYS A 406 -11.82 -24.81 9.37
C LYS A 406 -10.42 -24.35 8.99
N TRP A 407 -9.88 -23.33 9.65
CA TRP A 407 -8.65 -22.68 9.21
C TRP A 407 -7.65 -22.63 10.35
N GLU A 408 -6.37 -22.60 10.00
CA GLU A 408 -5.31 -22.66 11.01
C GLU A 408 -5.34 -21.48 11.98
N THR A 409 -5.74 -20.30 11.51
CA THR A 409 -5.77 -19.08 12.32
C THR A 409 -7.10 -18.87 13.05
N THR A 410 -8.11 -19.73 12.83
CA THR A 410 -9.48 -19.52 13.34
C THR A 410 -10.19 -20.77 13.85
N PRO A 411 -11.13 -20.60 14.81
CA PRO A 411 -11.28 -19.41 15.63
C PRO A 411 -10.06 -19.24 16.52
N THR A 412 -9.88 -18.03 17.01
CA THR A 412 -8.82 -17.77 17.97
C THR A 412 -9.28 -18.23 19.34
N LEU A 413 -8.65 -19.28 19.87
CA LEU A 413 -9.01 -19.90 21.15
C LEU A 413 -7.84 -19.89 22.12
N ARG A 414 -8.17 -19.78 23.41
CA ARG A 414 -7.26 -20.04 24.53
C ARG A 414 -7.00 -21.55 24.65
N PRO A 415 -5.97 -21.96 25.43
CA PRO A 415 -5.66 -23.38 25.65
C PRO A 415 -6.81 -24.20 26.26
N ASP A 416 -7.73 -23.56 26.97
CA ASP A 416 -8.92 -24.20 27.56
C ASP A 416 -10.10 -24.32 26.58
N GLY A 417 -9.95 -23.85 25.34
CA GLY A 417 -10.96 -23.88 24.29
C GLY A 417 -11.94 -22.70 24.31
N THR A 418 -11.78 -21.72 25.20
CA THR A 418 -12.57 -20.48 25.19
C THR A 418 -12.05 -19.48 24.16
N ASP A 419 -12.84 -18.47 23.77
CA ASP A 419 -12.41 -17.42 22.85
C ASP A 419 -11.15 -16.71 23.34
N GLY A 420 -10.17 -16.47 22.48
CA GLY A 420 -8.89 -15.85 22.84
C GLY A 420 -8.45 -14.75 21.87
N ARG A 421 -7.33 -14.12 22.22
CA ARG A 421 -6.67 -13.01 21.50
C ARG A 421 -5.92 -13.49 20.27
N ALA A 422 -6.07 -12.79 19.15
CA ALA A 422 -5.50 -13.16 17.85
C ALA A 422 -4.01 -12.87 17.74
N TRP A 423 -3.50 -11.89 18.50
CA TRP A 423 -2.12 -11.43 18.43
C TRP A 423 -1.43 -11.49 19.80
N LEU A 424 -0.98 -12.70 20.16
CA LEU A 424 -0.22 -12.98 21.39
C LEU A 424 1.22 -13.46 21.10
N ALA A 425 1.44 -14.12 19.97
CA ALA A 425 2.73 -14.62 19.56
C ALA A 425 3.60 -13.52 18.95
N ALA A 426 4.93 -13.68 19.07
CA ALA A 426 5.93 -12.63 18.84
C ALA A 426 5.76 -11.45 19.81
N GLU A 427 5.79 -11.74 21.11
CA GLU A 427 5.51 -10.79 22.21
C GLU A 427 6.29 -9.48 22.09
N THR A 428 7.58 -9.53 21.74
CA THR A 428 8.41 -8.32 21.56
C THR A 428 7.93 -7.44 20.39
N THR A 429 7.31 -8.03 19.37
CA THR A 429 6.69 -7.29 18.28
C THR A 429 5.34 -6.73 18.70
N VAL A 430 4.52 -7.52 19.40
CA VAL A 430 3.22 -7.06 19.92
C VAL A 430 3.42 -5.89 20.89
N GLN A 431 4.43 -5.93 21.76
CA GLN A 431 4.76 -4.83 22.68
C GLN A 431 5.02 -3.52 21.92
N ARG A 432 5.72 -3.56 20.77
CA ARG A 432 6.00 -2.39 19.91
C ARG A 432 4.77 -1.75 19.25
N PHE A 433 3.58 -2.29 19.47
CA PHE A 433 2.35 -1.61 19.05
C PHE A 433 2.08 -0.34 19.86
N GLY A 434 2.66 -0.20 21.05
CA GLY A 434 2.49 0.96 21.92
C GLY A 434 1.14 1.04 22.65
N TYR A 435 0.12 0.29 22.19
CA TYR A 435 -1.19 0.19 22.82
C TYR A 435 -1.91 -1.10 22.40
N ASP A 436 -3.08 -1.36 23.00
CA ASP A 436 -3.91 -2.52 22.66
C ASP A 436 -4.62 -2.35 21.30
N VAL A 437 -3.84 -2.50 20.22
CA VAL A 437 -4.30 -2.36 18.83
C VAL A 437 -5.37 -3.40 18.50
N GLU A 438 -5.20 -4.64 18.96
CA GLU A 438 -6.16 -5.71 18.70
C GLU A 438 -7.54 -5.35 19.28
N LYS A 439 -7.57 -4.90 20.53
CA LYS A 439 -8.80 -4.42 21.17
C LYS A 439 -9.39 -3.23 20.45
N ALA A 440 -8.58 -2.24 20.06
CA ALA A 440 -9.05 -1.09 19.30
C ALA A 440 -9.67 -1.50 17.95
N TYR A 441 -9.06 -2.47 17.26
CA TYR A 441 -9.56 -2.98 15.99
C TYR A 441 -10.89 -3.73 16.16
N TRP A 442 -11.00 -4.59 17.17
CA TRP A 442 -12.26 -5.26 17.49
C TRP A 442 -13.35 -4.30 17.97
N GLU A 443 -13.00 -3.16 18.56
CA GLU A 443 -13.96 -2.11 18.90
C GLU A 443 -14.60 -1.53 17.64
N GLU A 444 -13.80 -1.26 16.60
CA GLU A 444 -14.33 -0.81 15.31
C GLU A 444 -15.14 -1.89 14.60
N ILE A 445 -14.68 -3.15 14.62
CA ILE A 445 -15.43 -4.29 14.06
C ILE A 445 -16.79 -4.42 14.77
N LYS A 446 -16.83 -4.30 16.10
CA LYS A 446 -18.06 -4.33 16.87
C LYS A 446 -18.98 -3.17 16.51
N ASN A 447 -18.45 -1.95 16.46
CA ASN A 447 -19.22 -0.76 16.10
C ASN A 447 -19.85 -0.91 14.71
N ILE A 448 -19.08 -1.36 13.72
CA ILE A 448 -19.58 -1.61 12.35
C ILE A 448 -20.65 -2.72 12.33
N SER A 449 -20.39 -3.82 13.03
CA SER A 449 -21.26 -5.00 13.00
C SER A 449 -22.64 -4.72 13.59
N CYS A 450 -22.71 -3.87 14.61
CA CYS A 450 -23.93 -3.60 15.37
C CYS A 450 -24.62 -2.27 15.02
N ASP A 451 -24.00 -1.39 14.22
CA ASP A 451 -24.60 -0.13 13.81
C ASP A 451 -25.69 -0.35 12.75
N THR A 452 -26.95 -0.12 13.10
CA THR A 452 -28.12 -0.27 12.21
C THR A 452 -28.03 0.51 10.89
N ALA A 453 -27.26 1.60 10.82
CA ALA A 453 -27.07 2.40 9.62
C ALA A 453 -26.06 1.79 8.63
N ILE A 454 -25.32 0.76 9.02
CA ILE A 454 -24.34 0.09 8.16
C ILE A 454 -24.86 -1.29 7.76
N SER A 455 -24.90 -1.60 6.48
CA SER A 455 -25.21 -2.96 6.02
C SER A 455 -24.41 -3.27 4.77
N PHE A 456 -23.88 -4.48 4.70
CA PHE A 456 -23.10 -4.96 3.57
C PHE A 456 -23.89 -6.03 2.84
N ARG A 457 -23.86 -6.01 1.51
CA ARG A 457 -24.57 -7.00 0.68
C ARG A 457 -24.16 -8.44 1.00
N THR A 458 -22.92 -8.64 1.41
CA THR A 458 -22.36 -9.97 1.75
C THR A 458 -22.84 -10.50 3.11
N TRP A 459 -23.56 -9.71 3.90
CA TRP A 459 -24.05 -10.09 5.22
C TRP A 459 -25.54 -10.43 5.19
N GLU A 460 -25.87 -11.71 5.04
CA GLU A 460 -27.26 -12.18 4.94
C GLU A 460 -28.03 -12.17 6.28
N ARG A 461 -27.32 -12.20 7.42
CA ARG A 461 -27.89 -12.27 8.78
C ARG A 461 -27.12 -11.38 9.75
N LYS A 462 -27.23 -10.07 9.54
CA LYS A 462 -26.46 -9.07 10.29
C LYS A 462 -26.68 -9.15 11.80
N ASP A 463 -27.91 -9.38 12.26
CA ASP A 463 -28.19 -9.47 13.71
C ASP A 463 -27.37 -10.60 14.36
N GLU A 464 -27.30 -11.77 13.71
CA GLU A 464 -26.46 -12.89 14.19
C GLU A 464 -24.96 -12.55 14.15
N ILE A 465 -24.52 -11.75 13.17
CA ILE A 465 -23.13 -11.28 13.07
C ILE A 465 -22.83 -10.35 14.25
N CYS A 466 -23.71 -9.39 14.55
CA CYS A 466 -23.58 -8.51 15.71
C CYS A 466 -23.55 -9.32 17.01
N ASP A 467 -24.52 -10.21 17.25
CA ASP A 467 -24.57 -11.06 18.45
C ASP A 467 -23.27 -11.85 18.66
N ARG A 468 -22.71 -12.39 17.57
CA ARG A 468 -21.46 -13.15 17.61
C ARG A 468 -20.26 -12.28 17.96
N VAL A 469 -20.18 -11.08 17.37
CA VAL A 469 -19.12 -10.11 17.67
C VAL A 469 -19.24 -9.59 19.09
N GLU A 470 -20.45 -9.32 19.58
CA GLU A 470 -20.69 -8.90 20.97
C GLU A 470 -20.29 -9.97 21.97
N SER A 471 -20.65 -11.24 21.70
CA SER A 471 -20.26 -12.39 22.53
C SER A 471 -18.74 -12.54 22.59
N TYR A 472 -18.06 -12.52 21.44
CA TYR A 472 -16.60 -12.59 21.37
C TYR A 472 -15.95 -11.40 22.11
N TRP A 473 -16.46 -10.18 21.91
CA TRP A 473 -15.99 -8.99 22.63
C TRP A 473 -16.12 -9.14 24.16
N ALA A 474 -17.25 -9.67 24.62
CA ALA A 474 -17.50 -9.91 26.04
C ALA A 474 -16.52 -10.94 26.63
N ASN A 475 -16.16 -11.97 25.86
CA ASN A 475 -15.29 -13.06 26.28
C ASN A 475 -13.79 -12.71 26.24
N VAL A 476 -13.40 -11.76 25.38
CA VAL A 476 -11.99 -11.47 25.08
C VAL A 476 -11.53 -10.09 25.58
N PHE A 477 -12.39 -9.06 25.55
CA PHE A 477 -11.96 -7.67 25.75
C PHE A 477 -12.71 -6.89 26.85
N ALA A 478 -13.86 -7.39 27.31
CA ALA A 478 -14.69 -6.66 28.29
C ALA A 478 -14.10 -6.62 29.70
N LYS A 479 -13.20 -7.56 30.04
CA LYS A 479 -12.45 -7.58 31.30
C LYS A 479 -10.98 -7.91 31.02
N PRO A 480 -10.04 -7.47 31.87
CA PRO A 480 -8.66 -7.89 31.74
C PRO A 480 -8.51 -9.39 31.94
N HIS A 481 -7.60 -10.00 31.18
CA HIS A 481 -7.16 -11.38 31.30
C HIS A 481 -5.66 -11.44 31.61
N ASP A 482 -5.20 -12.54 32.21
CA ASP A 482 -3.80 -12.72 32.59
C ASP A 482 -2.87 -12.79 31.36
N ASP A 483 -3.40 -13.26 30.22
CA ASP A 483 -2.72 -13.36 28.93
C ASP A 483 -2.79 -12.07 28.09
N ASP A 484 -3.40 -10.99 28.60
CA ASP A 484 -3.45 -9.71 27.88
C ASP A 484 -2.03 -9.12 27.71
N PRO A 485 -1.64 -8.74 26.48
CA PRO A 485 -0.38 -8.07 26.21
C PRO A 485 -0.19 -6.83 27.08
N LYS A 486 1.06 -6.60 27.49
CA LYS A 486 1.44 -5.41 28.26
C LYS A 486 2.15 -4.42 27.33
N PHE A 487 1.69 -3.19 27.33
CA PHE A 487 2.27 -2.09 26.56
C PHE A 487 2.89 -1.10 27.55
N THR A 488 4.06 -0.56 27.22
CA THR A 488 4.79 0.39 28.08
C THR A 488 5.01 1.68 27.32
N ASP A 489 5.14 2.83 27.99
CA ASP A 489 5.42 4.09 27.30
C ASP A 489 6.79 4.10 26.56
N GLU A 490 7.64 3.09 26.78
CA GLU A 490 8.92 2.87 26.09
C GLU A 490 8.82 2.02 24.81
N SER A 491 7.63 1.55 24.43
CA SER A 491 7.42 0.58 23.33
C SER A 491 6.98 1.20 22.01
#